data_AF-A0A518LG57-F1
#
_entry.id   AF-A0A518LG57-F1
#
_cell.length_a   1.000
_cell.length_b   1.000
_cell.length_c   1.000
_cell.angle_alpha   90.00
_cell.angle_beta   90.00
_cell.angle_gamma   90.00
#
_symmetry.space_group_name_H-M   'P 1'
#
loop_
_entity.id
_entity.type
_entity.pdbx_description
1 polymer ?
#
loop_
_entity_poly.entity_id
_entity_poly.type
_entity_poly.pdbx_seq_one_letter_code
_entity_poly.pdbx_strand_id
1 'polypeptide(L)'
;MTRDTKTSQTAGTVRVDRSRVGALRCLAVSLAICVCAAPVDRAMAGEVRIWPTAMVSDRDVVLKDLAEFVDFSRTERDRLEATVVSPSPCEGGELLLTIEDVRRALVEGGANPAEVRLLGASRCKVMRPLGAPRRLSLSKHPSADAGGAQHKANRVNRSKAEPIRTESPRAARTLESAVREFLAARLSELPGRVDVRFSRANRSDLALPAESHQFDIHAASSVQPGLVTLEAKAHSADGAMRAIPLVVEVAVMRDVVVARRPINRGRMIESADLAVQERRFTEASDIGLTQMDAAVGQRARDFIPAGAMVAAASIEAAPVVERGDAVTIWIRRGGVVVKASGRAQQAGGLGDVIAVRRDGTKRKQDLVEAVVTGPGTVTISDSAQLASR
;
A
#
# COMPACT_ATOMS: atom_id res chain seq x y z
N MET A 1 -26.46 69.87 20.00
CA MET A 1 -27.76 70.39 20.48
C MET A 1 -28.80 70.11 19.41
N THR A 2 -29.83 69.31 19.78
CA THR A 2 -31.26 69.41 19.39
C THR A 2 -31.60 69.61 17.91
N ARG A 3 -32.53 68.91 17.25
CA ARG A 3 -33.65 68.00 17.55
C ARG A 3 -34.00 67.41 16.17
N ASP A 4 -34.21 66.11 16.03
CA ASP A 4 -35.46 65.38 16.27
C ASP A 4 -36.65 65.79 15.38
N THR A 5 -37.42 64.75 15.03
CA THR A 5 -38.79 64.72 14.48
C THR A 5 -38.93 64.84 12.95
N LYS A 6 -39.74 64.03 12.24
CA LYS A 6 -40.81 63.10 12.65
C LYS A 6 -41.27 62.26 11.42
N THR A 7 -41.78 61.06 11.70
CA THR A 7 -43.06 60.51 11.16
C THR A 7 -43.13 60.13 9.68
N SER A 8 -43.01 58.83 9.36
CA SER A 8 -44.09 57.81 9.20
C SER A 8 -44.75 57.85 7.81
N GLN A 9 -44.82 56.73 7.09
CA GLN A 9 -46.01 55.89 6.81
C GLN A 9 -45.98 55.65 5.27
N THR A 10 -46.33 54.55 4.61
CA THR A 10 -46.89 53.21 4.92
C THR A 10 -46.64 52.33 3.68
N ALA A 11 -46.56 51.01 3.87
CA ALA A 11 -46.92 49.89 2.98
C ALA A 11 -46.88 50.03 1.44
N GLY A 12 -46.28 49.02 0.79
CA GLY A 12 -46.52 48.78 -0.64
C GLY A 12 -45.63 47.71 -1.28
N THR A 13 -45.88 46.46 -0.91
CA THR A 13 -45.87 45.26 -1.77
C THR A 13 -44.78 45.06 -2.84
N VAL A 14 -44.03 43.99 -2.64
CA VAL A 14 -43.15 43.28 -3.58
C VAL A 14 -43.88 42.87 -4.86
N ARG A 15 -43.29 43.17 -6.04
CA ARG A 15 -42.97 42.18 -7.11
C ARG A 15 -42.37 42.82 -8.39
N VAL A 16 -41.24 42.21 -8.81
CA VAL A 16 -40.83 41.84 -10.18
C VAL A 16 -40.58 43.01 -11.15
N ASP A 17 -39.32 43.43 -11.26
CA ASP A 17 -38.36 43.02 -12.31
C ASP A 17 -38.73 43.52 -13.71
N ARG A 18 -37.93 44.46 -14.24
CA ARG A 18 -37.17 44.28 -15.48
C ARG A 18 -36.43 45.54 -15.89
N SER A 19 -35.13 45.32 -16.08
CA SER A 19 -34.39 45.73 -17.28
C SER A 19 -33.74 47.11 -17.35
N ARG A 20 -32.48 47.03 -17.85
CA ARG A 20 -31.67 48.04 -18.55
C ARG A 20 -31.12 49.12 -17.61
N VAL A 21 -29.85 49.46 -17.65
CA VAL A 21 -29.10 50.16 -18.72
C VAL A 21 -27.61 49.93 -18.35
N GLY A 22 -26.69 49.52 -19.22
CA GLY A 22 -26.26 50.20 -20.44
C GLY A 22 -25.12 51.18 -20.11
N ALA A 23 -24.13 51.25 -21.02
CA ALA A 23 -23.07 52.26 -21.11
C ALA A 23 -21.82 52.00 -20.22
N LEU A 24 -20.57 52.22 -20.65
CA LEU A 24 -19.97 52.67 -21.90
C LEU A 24 -18.43 52.59 -21.73
N ARG A 25 -17.71 52.47 -22.86
CA ARG A 25 -16.31 52.92 -23.12
C ARG A 25 -15.18 52.10 -22.48
N CYS A 26 -14.31 51.54 -23.33
CA CYS A 26 -13.02 52.18 -23.65
C CYS A 26 -12.18 51.39 -24.67
N LEU A 27 -11.63 52.18 -25.60
CA LEU A 27 -10.42 52.01 -26.42
C LEU A 27 -10.17 50.72 -27.21
N ALA A 28 -10.23 50.90 -28.53
CA ALA A 28 -9.48 50.13 -29.51
C ALA A 28 -7.97 50.41 -29.38
N VAL A 29 -7.17 49.35 -29.22
CA VAL A 29 -5.77 49.31 -29.61
C VAL A 29 -5.61 48.07 -30.48
N SER A 30 -5.47 48.31 -31.78
CA SER A 30 -5.17 47.33 -32.80
C SER A 30 -3.73 46.87 -32.66
N LEU A 31 -3.48 45.77 -31.95
CA LEU A 31 -2.22 45.04 -32.03
C LEU A 31 -2.42 43.86 -32.98
N ALA A 32 -1.93 44.00 -34.20
CA ALA A 32 -1.83 42.92 -35.16
C ALA A 32 -0.95 41.82 -34.55
N ILE A 33 -1.58 40.76 -34.05
CA ILE A 33 -0.89 39.52 -33.69
C ILE A 33 -0.50 38.87 -35.02
N CYS A 34 0.71 39.21 -35.47
CA CYS A 34 1.40 38.45 -36.50
C CYS A 34 1.59 37.04 -35.94
N VAL A 35 0.75 36.10 -36.40
CA VAL A 35 0.94 34.67 -36.17
C VAL A 35 2.17 34.27 -36.98
N CYS A 36 3.35 34.58 -36.43
CA CYS A 36 4.55 33.86 -36.78
C CYS A 36 4.34 32.44 -36.26
N ALA A 37 3.82 31.57 -37.12
CA ALA A 37 3.95 30.14 -36.98
C ALA A 37 5.44 29.79 -37.11
N ALA A 38 6.23 30.14 -36.09
CA ALA A 38 7.41 29.37 -35.80
C ALA A 38 6.92 27.94 -35.52
N PRO A 39 7.53 26.89 -36.08
CA PRO A 39 7.35 25.58 -35.49
C PRO A 39 7.81 25.74 -34.04
N VAL A 40 6.86 25.75 -33.11
CA VAL A 40 7.17 25.40 -31.74
C VAL A 40 7.63 23.97 -31.87
N ASP A 41 8.94 23.80 -32.02
CA ASP A 41 9.60 22.55 -31.74
C ASP A 41 9.16 22.27 -30.31
N ARG A 42 8.13 21.44 -30.18
CA ARG A 42 7.69 20.97 -28.89
C ARG A 42 8.88 20.17 -28.42
N ALA A 43 9.75 20.79 -27.63
CA ALA A 43 10.68 20.10 -26.77
C ALA A 43 9.79 19.20 -25.91
N MET A 44 9.55 17.99 -26.40
CA MET A 44 8.84 16.95 -25.68
C MET A 44 9.74 16.72 -24.48
N ALA A 45 9.28 17.16 -23.30
CA ALA A 45 10.04 16.98 -22.08
C ALA A 45 10.34 15.49 -21.94
N GLY A 46 11.62 15.10 -21.99
CA GLY A 46 12.03 13.71 -21.98
C GLY A 46 11.45 13.02 -20.75
N GLU A 47 10.75 11.92 -20.93
CA GLU A 47 10.13 11.18 -19.83
C GLU A 47 11.07 10.06 -19.38
N VAL A 48 11.39 10.04 -18.09
CA VAL A 48 12.17 8.97 -17.46
C VAL A 48 11.24 8.19 -16.54
N ARG A 49 10.97 6.94 -16.90
CA ARG A 49 10.05 6.05 -16.17
C ARG A 49 10.82 5.11 -15.28
N ILE A 50 10.80 5.38 -13.98
CA ILE A 50 11.53 4.62 -12.96
C ILE A 50 10.75 3.34 -12.62
N TRP A 51 11.42 2.20 -12.71
CA TRP A 51 10.86 0.92 -12.31
C TRP A 51 10.79 0.79 -10.76
N PRO A 52 9.79 0.07 -10.22
CA PRO A 52 9.71 -0.17 -8.78
C PRO A 52 10.79 -1.16 -8.28
N THR A 53 11.33 -2.01 -9.17
CA THR A 53 12.33 -3.02 -8.83
C THR A 53 13.26 -3.26 -10.02
N ALA A 54 14.56 -3.36 -9.75
CA ALA A 54 15.62 -3.58 -10.73
C ALA A 54 16.57 -4.70 -10.26
N MET A 55 16.99 -5.57 -11.19
CA MET A 55 17.99 -6.62 -10.92
C MET A 55 19.31 -6.26 -11.61
N VAL A 56 20.37 -6.11 -10.82
CA VAL A 56 21.69 -5.72 -11.32
C VAL A 56 22.67 -6.85 -11.07
N SER A 57 23.36 -7.30 -12.11
CA SER A 57 24.41 -8.33 -12.01
C SER A 57 25.81 -7.72 -11.93
N ASP A 58 25.96 -6.51 -12.45
CA ASP A 58 27.21 -5.77 -12.54
C ASP A 58 27.63 -5.15 -11.20
N ARG A 59 28.85 -4.60 -11.15
CA ARG A 59 29.39 -3.98 -9.92
C ARG A 59 28.79 -2.62 -9.62
N ASP A 60 28.29 -1.93 -10.64
CA ASP A 60 27.74 -0.59 -10.55
C ASP A 60 26.31 -0.60 -11.07
N VAL A 61 25.43 0.16 -10.40
CA VAL A 61 24.05 0.36 -10.83
C VAL A 61 24.03 1.52 -11.81
N VAL A 62 23.57 1.26 -13.03
CA VAL A 62 23.50 2.27 -14.09
C VAL A 62 22.06 2.68 -14.33
N LEU A 63 21.82 3.90 -14.82
CA LEU A 63 20.45 4.41 -15.05
C LEU A 63 19.60 3.53 -15.98
N LYS A 64 20.21 2.87 -16.98
CA LYS A 64 19.50 1.92 -17.86
C LYS A 64 18.85 0.76 -17.10
N ASP A 65 19.40 0.41 -15.94
CA ASP A 65 18.93 -0.70 -15.12
C ASP A 65 17.76 -0.27 -14.22
N LEU A 66 17.55 1.03 -14.05
CA LEU A 66 16.56 1.60 -13.12
C LEU A 66 15.36 2.23 -13.83
N ALA A 67 15.52 2.70 -15.06
CA ALA A 67 14.50 3.48 -15.74
C ALA A 67 14.51 3.32 -17.26
N GLU A 68 13.32 3.49 -17.85
CA GLU A 68 13.11 3.60 -19.28
C GLU A 68 13.11 5.08 -19.73
N PHE A 69 13.81 5.36 -20.83
CA PHE A 69 13.96 6.71 -21.39
C PHE A 69 13.09 6.90 -22.63
N VAL A 70 12.04 7.73 -22.51
CA VAL A 70 11.10 8.04 -23.59
C VAL A 70 11.32 9.48 -24.06
N ASP A 71 11.22 9.72 -25.37
CA ASP A 71 11.38 11.04 -26.01
C ASP A 71 12.76 11.70 -25.85
N PHE A 72 13.84 10.89 -25.79
CA PHE A 72 15.23 11.34 -25.84
C PHE A 72 15.88 11.09 -27.21
N SER A 73 16.80 11.94 -27.64
CA SER A 73 17.62 11.66 -28.83
C SER A 73 18.56 10.46 -28.58
N ARG A 74 18.94 9.73 -29.63
CA ARG A 74 19.82 8.54 -29.50
C ARG A 74 21.13 8.87 -28.77
N THR A 75 21.74 10.01 -29.08
CA THR A 75 22.99 10.46 -28.47
C THR A 75 22.86 10.85 -27.01
N GLU A 76 21.70 11.37 -26.59
CA GLU A 76 21.44 11.70 -25.18
C GLU A 76 21.09 10.46 -24.38
N ARG A 77 20.26 9.57 -24.95
CA ARG A 77 19.92 8.29 -24.34
C ARG A 77 21.16 7.45 -24.02
N ASP A 78 22.06 7.28 -24.99
CA ASP A 78 23.27 6.46 -24.78
C ASP A 78 24.17 7.00 -23.66
N ARG A 79 24.19 8.32 -23.43
CA ARG A 79 24.94 8.95 -22.33
C ARG A 79 24.25 8.75 -21.00
N LEU A 80 22.94 8.99 -20.94
CA LEU A 80 22.16 8.81 -19.72
C LEU A 80 22.14 7.34 -19.30
N GLU A 81 21.96 6.41 -20.24
CA GLU A 81 21.98 4.96 -20.00
C GLU A 81 23.32 4.44 -19.46
N ALA A 82 24.43 5.14 -19.69
CA ALA A 82 25.75 4.78 -19.20
C ALA A 82 26.10 5.42 -17.84
N THR A 83 25.24 6.29 -17.30
CA THR A 83 25.55 7.04 -16.07
C THR A 83 25.33 6.19 -14.82
N VAL A 84 26.36 6.13 -13.96
CA VAL A 84 26.36 5.36 -12.72
C VAL A 84 25.62 6.11 -11.62
N VAL A 85 24.68 5.42 -10.97
CA VAL A 85 23.82 5.99 -9.91
C VAL A 85 24.39 5.69 -8.53
N SER A 86 24.88 4.46 -8.34
CA SER A 86 25.37 3.95 -7.06
C SER A 86 26.18 2.66 -7.26
N PRO A 87 27.13 2.31 -6.38
CA PRO A 87 27.68 0.96 -6.36
C PRO A 87 26.59 -0.08 -6.09
N SER A 88 26.67 -1.23 -6.75
CA SER A 88 25.72 -2.33 -6.55
C SER A 88 25.80 -2.87 -5.11
N PRO A 89 24.66 -3.30 -4.51
CA PRO A 89 24.69 -4.01 -3.23
C PRO A 89 25.57 -5.25 -3.29
N CYS A 90 26.01 -5.71 -2.12
CA CYS A 90 26.66 -7.00 -1.94
C CYS A 90 25.80 -8.12 -2.55
N GLU A 91 26.42 -9.21 -2.99
CA GLU A 91 25.71 -10.35 -3.57
C GLU A 91 24.64 -10.89 -2.60
N GLY A 92 23.41 -11.06 -3.09
CA GLY A 92 22.24 -11.41 -2.27
C GLY A 92 21.67 -10.25 -1.43
N GLY A 93 22.23 -9.05 -1.52
CA GLY A 93 21.78 -7.85 -0.83
C GLY A 93 20.75 -7.04 -1.62
N GLU A 94 20.01 -6.21 -0.88
CA GLU A 94 19.10 -5.21 -1.43
C GLU A 94 19.61 -3.79 -1.16
N LEU A 95 19.42 -2.91 -2.14
CA LEU A 95 19.71 -1.49 -2.04
C LEU A 95 18.47 -0.71 -2.47
N LEU A 96 18.02 0.21 -1.63
CA LEU A 96 16.88 1.08 -1.94
C LEU A 96 17.40 2.40 -2.48
N LEU A 97 17.13 2.68 -3.76
CA LEU A 97 17.45 3.96 -4.39
C LEU A 97 16.20 4.84 -4.40
N THR A 98 16.38 6.13 -4.08
CA THR A 98 15.30 7.10 -4.08
C THR A 98 15.23 7.85 -5.40
N ILE A 99 14.09 8.49 -5.66
CA ILE A 99 13.96 9.42 -6.80
C ILE A 99 15.00 10.56 -6.76
N GLU A 100 15.54 10.91 -5.59
CA GLU A 100 16.59 11.92 -5.46
C GLU A 100 17.94 11.42 -5.99
N ASP A 101 18.24 10.13 -5.79
CA ASP A 101 19.45 9.49 -6.31
C ASP A 101 19.41 9.39 -7.83
N VAL A 102 18.24 9.04 -8.38
CA VAL A 102 18.02 9.01 -9.83
C VAL A 102 18.13 10.41 -10.44
N ARG A 103 17.56 11.43 -9.79
CA ARG A 103 17.70 12.82 -10.26
C ARG A 103 19.15 13.29 -10.21
N ARG A 104 19.90 12.97 -9.14
CA ARG A 104 21.34 13.29 -9.06
C ARG A 104 22.10 12.69 -10.24
N ALA A 105 21.88 11.40 -10.51
CA ALA A 105 22.52 10.72 -11.63
C ALA A 105 22.11 11.28 -13.00
N LEU A 106 20.85 11.69 -13.19
CA LEU A 106 20.43 12.36 -14.43
C LEU A 106 21.17 13.68 -14.66
N VAL A 107 21.34 14.48 -13.61
CA VAL A 107 22.10 15.75 -13.68
C VAL A 107 23.58 15.48 -13.96
N GLU A 108 24.19 14.47 -13.33
CA GLU A 108 25.57 14.04 -13.58
C GLU A 108 25.76 13.52 -15.02
N GLY A 109 24.74 12.86 -15.58
CA GLY A 109 24.69 12.42 -16.98
C GLY A 109 24.43 13.55 -17.98
N GLY A 110 24.26 14.79 -17.51
CA GLY A 110 24.07 15.98 -18.34
C GLY A 110 22.62 16.29 -18.73
N ALA A 111 21.63 15.65 -18.09
CA ALA A 111 20.22 15.98 -18.31
C ALA A 111 19.83 17.28 -17.58
N ASN A 112 19.02 18.11 -18.25
CA ASN A 112 18.44 19.30 -17.64
C ASN A 112 17.18 18.93 -16.82
N PRO A 113 17.17 19.12 -15.49
CA PRO A 113 16.04 18.71 -14.65
C PRO A 113 14.75 19.49 -14.93
N ALA A 114 14.82 20.65 -15.60
CA ALA A 114 13.64 21.41 -16.01
C ALA A 114 12.93 20.82 -17.25
N GLU A 115 13.65 20.00 -18.04
CA GLU A 115 13.18 19.43 -19.30
C GLU A 115 12.91 17.93 -19.21
N VAL A 116 13.20 17.31 -18.05
CA VAL A 116 13.02 15.89 -17.81
C VAL A 116 11.90 15.66 -16.80
N ARG A 117 10.91 14.84 -17.16
CA ARG A 117 9.82 14.42 -16.27
C ARG A 117 10.09 13.03 -15.73
N LEU A 118 10.26 12.93 -14.42
CA LEU A 118 10.35 11.65 -13.72
C LEU A 118 8.94 11.11 -13.46
N LEU A 119 8.67 9.90 -13.93
CA LEU A 119 7.41 9.18 -13.78
C LEU A 119 7.67 7.79 -13.19
N GLY A 120 6.67 7.21 -12.54
CA GLY A 120 6.78 5.86 -11.96
C GLY A 120 7.06 5.88 -10.47
N ALA A 121 7.89 4.93 -10.00
CA ALA A 121 8.10 4.71 -8.58
C ALA A 121 9.00 5.80 -7.95
N SER A 122 8.61 6.32 -6.78
CA SER A 122 9.43 7.26 -5.99
C SER A 122 10.65 6.60 -5.33
N ARG A 123 10.67 5.26 -5.32
CA ARG A 123 11.72 4.41 -4.77
C ARG A 123 11.89 3.18 -5.67
N CYS A 124 13.12 2.85 -6.00
CA CYS A 124 13.47 1.66 -6.77
C CYS A 124 14.25 0.70 -5.88
N LYS A 125 13.76 -0.53 -5.74
CA LYS A 125 14.46 -1.61 -5.03
C LYS A 125 15.43 -2.31 -5.98
N VAL A 126 16.73 -2.15 -5.75
CA VAL A 126 17.78 -2.82 -6.52
C VAL A 126 18.21 -4.09 -5.79
N MET A 127 18.22 -5.22 -6.50
CA MET A 127 18.63 -6.51 -5.95
C MET A 127 19.76 -7.09 -6.79
N ARG A 128 20.81 -7.58 -6.12
CA ARG A 128 21.88 -8.34 -6.77
C ARG A 128 21.71 -9.82 -6.45
N PRO A 129 21.54 -10.71 -7.45
CA PRO A 129 21.46 -12.14 -7.19
C PRO A 129 22.78 -12.65 -6.58
N LEU A 130 22.69 -13.63 -5.68
CA LEU A 130 23.85 -14.26 -5.04
C LEU A 130 24.64 -15.05 -6.10
N GLY A 131 25.93 -14.74 -6.29
CA GLY A 131 26.76 -15.39 -7.30
C GLY A 131 27.27 -16.77 -6.88
N ALA A 132 27.08 -17.79 -7.72
CA ALA A 132 27.83 -19.06 -7.66
C ALA A 132 29.20 -18.91 -8.39
N PRO A 133 30.20 -19.79 -8.16
CA PRO A 133 31.61 -19.44 -8.27
C PRO A 133 32.08 -19.17 -9.71
N ARG A 134 33.05 -18.26 -9.78
CA ARG A 134 33.85 -17.86 -10.94
C ARG A 134 34.33 -19.10 -11.72
N ARG A 135 33.65 -19.39 -12.84
CA ARG A 135 34.14 -20.37 -13.82
C ARG A 135 35.43 -19.81 -14.41
N LEU A 136 36.57 -20.41 -14.04
CA LEU A 136 37.83 -20.23 -14.75
C LEU A 136 37.57 -20.54 -16.23
N SER A 137 37.81 -19.54 -17.06
CA SER A 137 37.76 -19.64 -18.52
C SER A 137 38.84 -20.61 -18.99
N LEU A 138 38.46 -21.85 -19.28
CA LEU A 138 39.24 -22.74 -20.14
C LEU A 138 38.88 -22.41 -21.59
N SER A 139 39.90 -21.93 -22.29
CA SER A 139 39.91 -21.57 -23.70
C SER A 139 39.55 -22.75 -24.61
N LYS A 140 38.78 -22.43 -25.65
CA LYS A 140 38.53 -23.22 -26.86
C LYS A 140 39.83 -23.53 -27.60
N HIS A 141 39.98 -24.75 -28.16
CA HIS A 141 40.27 -25.01 -29.59
C HIS A 141 40.27 -26.55 -29.94
N PRO A 142 40.23 -26.95 -31.23
CA PRO A 142 39.24 -27.90 -31.78
C PRO A 142 39.79 -29.22 -32.39
N SER A 143 38.87 -29.98 -33.03
CA SER A 143 39.07 -31.04 -34.07
C SER A 143 39.62 -32.39 -33.57
N ALA A 144 39.29 -33.58 -34.09
CA ALA A 144 38.41 -34.08 -35.15
C ALA A 144 38.30 -35.63 -34.98
N ASP A 145 37.49 -36.24 -35.87
CA ASP A 145 37.44 -37.66 -36.27
C ASP A 145 36.72 -38.67 -35.36
N ALA A 146 36.03 -39.70 -35.86
CA ALA A 146 35.42 -40.04 -37.15
C ALA A 146 34.74 -41.43 -36.97
N GLY A 147 33.68 -41.69 -37.73
CA GLY A 147 33.14 -43.03 -38.02
C GLY A 147 32.05 -43.54 -37.06
N GLY A 148 30.93 -44.12 -37.48
CA GLY A 148 30.48 -44.64 -38.77
C GLY A 148 29.58 -45.88 -38.54
N ALA A 149 28.68 -46.18 -39.49
CA ALA A 149 27.70 -47.29 -39.54
C ALA A 149 26.40 -47.09 -38.71
N GLN A 150 25.19 -46.85 -39.23
CA GLN A 150 24.43 -47.26 -40.43
C GLN A 150 23.89 -48.70 -40.34
N HIS A 151 22.62 -48.89 -39.95
CA HIS A 151 21.52 -49.41 -40.79
C HIS A 151 20.31 -50.02 -40.04
N LYS A 152 19.14 -49.58 -40.51
CA LYS A 152 17.89 -50.32 -40.82
C LYS A 152 16.96 -50.87 -39.72
N ALA A 153 15.77 -50.27 -39.79
CA ALA A 153 14.46 -50.91 -39.97
C ALA A 153 13.84 -51.65 -38.76
N ASN A 154 12.73 -51.13 -38.26
CA ASN A 154 11.47 -51.82 -38.51
C ASN A 154 10.26 -50.88 -38.43
N ARG A 155 9.35 -51.05 -39.39
CA ARG A 155 8.04 -50.40 -39.50
C ARG A 155 7.01 -51.44 -39.09
N VAL A 156 5.82 -50.94 -38.71
CA VAL A 156 4.54 -51.65 -38.53
C VAL A 156 4.24 -52.01 -37.06
N ASN A 157 3.34 -51.26 -36.41
CA ASN A 157 1.92 -51.61 -36.44
C ASN A 157 1.01 -50.48 -35.92
N ARG A 158 -0.11 -50.27 -36.63
CA ARG A 158 -1.29 -49.55 -36.15
C ARG A 158 -2.18 -50.55 -35.42
N SER A 159 -2.68 -50.20 -34.25
CA SER A 159 -3.99 -50.68 -33.79
C SER A 159 -4.58 -49.74 -32.75
N LYS A 160 -5.87 -49.49 -32.99
CA LYS A 160 -6.83 -48.54 -32.43
C LYS A 160 -7.58 -49.18 -31.24
N ALA A 161 -8.31 -48.32 -30.49
CA ALA A 161 -9.33 -48.59 -29.44
C ALA A 161 -8.78 -48.76 -28.01
N GLU A 162 -9.36 -48.26 -26.91
CA GLU A 162 -10.45 -47.32 -26.55
C GLU A 162 -10.28 -47.01 -25.03
N PRO A 163 -11.10 -46.15 -24.36
CA PRO A 163 -10.64 -45.32 -23.26
C PRO A 163 -10.57 -46.08 -21.93
N ILE A 164 -9.43 -45.98 -21.25
CA ILE A 164 -9.29 -46.48 -19.89
C ILE A 164 -9.92 -45.47 -18.92
N ARG A 165 -10.75 -46.06 -18.07
CA ARG A 165 -11.61 -45.45 -17.06
C ARG A 165 -10.81 -44.65 -16.04
N THR A 166 -11.50 -43.63 -15.57
CA THR A 166 -11.17 -42.71 -14.47
C THR A 166 -10.80 -43.46 -13.20
N GLU A 167 -9.53 -43.84 -13.07
CA GLU A 167 -8.93 -44.16 -11.78
C GLU A 167 -8.12 -42.94 -11.35
N SER A 168 -8.61 -42.28 -10.29
CA SER A 168 -7.96 -41.14 -9.66
C SER A 168 -6.47 -41.48 -9.43
N PRO A 169 -5.52 -40.78 -10.07
CA PRO A 169 -4.13 -41.19 -10.01
C PRO A 169 -3.65 -41.04 -8.57
N ARG A 170 -3.13 -42.13 -8.03
CA ARG A 170 -2.25 -42.14 -6.85
C ARG A 170 -1.25 -41.00 -7.06
N ALA A 171 -1.43 -39.89 -6.33
CA ALA A 171 -0.79 -38.63 -6.67
C ALA A 171 0.73 -38.82 -6.70
N ALA A 172 1.30 -38.95 -7.90
CA ALA A 172 2.73 -38.86 -8.10
C ALA A 172 3.13 -37.52 -7.47
N ARG A 173 3.98 -37.54 -6.44
CA ARG A 173 4.48 -36.30 -5.83
C ARG A 173 5.18 -35.52 -6.94
N THR A 174 4.61 -34.40 -7.35
CA THR A 174 5.18 -33.50 -8.35
C THR A 174 5.94 -32.38 -7.66
N LEU A 175 6.79 -31.67 -8.41
CA LEU A 175 7.42 -30.43 -7.92
C LEU A 175 6.38 -29.45 -7.37
N GLU A 176 5.21 -29.33 -7.99
CA GLU A 176 4.10 -28.51 -7.46
C GLU A 176 3.71 -28.93 -6.03
N SER A 177 3.54 -30.23 -5.78
CA SER A 177 3.18 -30.74 -4.46
C SER A 177 4.28 -30.48 -3.41
N ALA A 178 5.55 -30.64 -3.79
CA ALA A 178 6.70 -30.37 -2.93
C ALA A 178 6.81 -28.88 -2.58
N VAL A 179 6.56 -27.99 -3.55
CA VAL A 179 6.55 -26.54 -3.32
C VAL A 179 5.37 -26.12 -2.44
N ARG A 180 4.18 -26.67 -2.66
CA ARG A 180 3.01 -26.42 -1.79
C ARG A 180 3.29 -26.87 -0.35
N GLU A 181 3.89 -28.04 -0.16
CA GLU A 181 4.26 -28.58 1.15
C GLU A 181 5.33 -27.71 1.84
N PHE A 182 6.37 -27.30 1.10
CA PHE A 182 7.40 -26.40 1.59
C PHE A 182 6.84 -25.04 2.04
N LEU A 183 5.97 -24.43 1.22
CA LEU A 183 5.32 -23.17 1.56
C LEU A 183 4.37 -23.32 2.74
N ALA A 184 3.58 -24.39 2.80
CA ALA A 184 2.68 -24.65 3.92
C ALA A 184 3.44 -24.82 5.24
N ALA A 185 4.59 -25.51 5.23
CA ALA A 185 5.43 -25.70 6.42
C ALA A 185 6.09 -24.39 6.89
N ARG A 186 6.40 -23.47 5.97
CA ARG A 186 7.00 -22.16 6.33
C ARG A 186 5.95 -21.12 6.74
N LEU A 187 4.74 -21.24 6.22
CA LEU A 187 3.62 -20.33 6.49
C LEU A 187 2.68 -20.86 7.58
N SER A 188 3.01 -21.98 8.24
CA SER A 188 2.17 -22.59 9.28
C SER A 188 2.01 -21.71 10.53
N GLU A 189 2.92 -20.75 10.74
CA GLU A 189 2.81 -19.77 11.82
C GLU A 189 1.76 -18.68 11.54
N LEU A 190 1.35 -18.53 10.28
CA LEU A 190 0.35 -17.55 9.91
C LEU A 190 -1.06 -18.11 10.13
N PRO A 191 -1.88 -17.44 10.94
CA PRO A 191 -3.25 -17.88 11.15
C PRO A 191 -4.09 -17.60 9.90
N GLY A 192 -4.65 -18.65 9.30
CA GLY A 192 -5.49 -18.58 8.09
C GLY A 192 -5.30 -19.80 7.20
N ARG A 193 -6.03 -19.87 6.08
CA ARG A 193 -5.76 -20.87 5.04
C ARG A 193 -4.86 -20.25 3.98
N VAL A 194 -3.75 -20.91 3.68
CA VAL A 194 -2.84 -20.45 2.61
C VAL A 194 -3.41 -20.90 1.25
N ASP A 195 -3.66 -19.95 0.35
CA ASP A 195 -3.92 -20.22 -1.06
C ASP A 195 -2.69 -19.89 -1.90
N VAL A 196 -2.18 -20.90 -2.59
CA VAL A 196 -0.95 -20.81 -3.38
C VAL A 196 -1.32 -20.88 -4.86
N ARG A 197 -0.99 -19.82 -5.60
CA ARG A 197 -1.20 -19.73 -7.05
C ARG A 197 0.13 -19.73 -7.79
N PHE A 198 0.23 -20.62 -8.77
CA PHE A 198 1.40 -20.76 -9.61
C PHE A 198 1.23 -20.00 -10.94
N SER A 199 2.30 -19.39 -11.43
CA SER A 199 2.32 -18.80 -12.76
C SER A 199 2.15 -19.87 -13.85
N ARG A 200 1.44 -19.52 -14.93
CA ARG A 200 1.25 -20.41 -16.09
C ARG A 200 2.56 -20.73 -16.81
N ALA A 201 3.56 -19.84 -16.74
CA ALA A 201 4.84 -20.01 -17.41
C ALA A 201 5.60 -21.25 -16.91
N ASN A 202 5.38 -21.64 -15.65
CA ASN A 202 6.16 -22.68 -14.98
C ASN A 202 5.40 -24.02 -14.92
N ARG A 203 4.26 -24.15 -15.61
CA ARG A 203 3.40 -25.34 -15.53
C ARG A 203 4.11 -26.62 -15.96
N SER A 204 4.98 -26.53 -16.97
CA SER A 204 5.75 -27.68 -17.47
C SER A 204 6.80 -28.16 -16.46
N ASP A 205 7.47 -27.22 -15.78
CA ASP A 205 8.46 -27.54 -14.76
C ASP A 205 7.82 -28.03 -13.46
N LEU A 206 6.66 -27.49 -13.10
CA LEU A 206 5.88 -27.91 -11.91
C LEU A 206 5.34 -29.34 -12.02
N ALA A 207 5.17 -29.85 -13.23
CA ALA A 207 4.72 -31.22 -13.51
C ALA A 207 5.83 -32.28 -13.39
N LEU A 208 7.08 -31.89 -13.09
CA LEU A 208 8.19 -32.83 -12.92
C LEU A 208 7.90 -33.80 -11.75
N PRO A 209 7.94 -35.12 -11.97
CA PRO A 209 7.70 -36.11 -10.94
C PRO A 209 8.90 -36.25 -10.00
N ALA A 210 8.64 -36.36 -8.69
CA ALA A 210 9.65 -36.53 -7.64
C ALA A 210 10.31 -37.92 -7.65
N GLU A 211 9.78 -38.87 -8.41
CA GLU A 211 10.35 -40.22 -8.52
C GLU A 211 11.64 -40.25 -9.35
N SER A 212 11.82 -39.30 -10.28
CA SER A 212 13.01 -39.19 -11.11
C SER A 212 13.95 -38.05 -10.69
N HIS A 213 13.48 -37.15 -9.83
CA HIS A 213 14.22 -35.96 -9.42
C HIS A 213 14.11 -35.71 -7.92
N GLN A 214 15.25 -35.56 -7.24
CA GLN A 214 15.29 -34.99 -5.90
C GLN A 214 15.21 -33.46 -6.01
N PHE A 215 14.33 -32.83 -5.23
CA PHE A 215 14.10 -31.38 -5.27
C PHE A 215 14.64 -30.70 -4.02
N ASP A 216 15.62 -29.81 -4.19
CA ASP A 216 16.05 -28.88 -3.15
C ASP A 216 15.41 -27.51 -3.41
N ILE A 217 14.48 -27.10 -2.54
CA ILE A 217 13.71 -25.87 -2.69
C ILE A 217 14.26 -24.81 -1.73
N HIS A 218 14.71 -23.70 -2.30
CA HIS A 218 15.18 -22.54 -1.55
C HIS A 218 14.28 -21.34 -1.84
N ALA A 219 13.87 -20.61 -0.81
CA ALA A 219 13.22 -19.32 -1.00
C ALA A 219 14.29 -18.25 -1.25
N ALA A 220 14.22 -17.58 -2.39
CA ALA A 220 15.12 -16.46 -2.71
C ALA A 220 14.70 -15.17 -1.99
N SER A 221 13.46 -15.10 -1.51
CA SER A 221 12.89 -13.99 -0.74
C SER A 221 12.35 -14.47 0.62
N SER A 222 12.03 -13.53 1.51
CA SER A 222 11.25 -13.84 2.71
C SER A 222 9.92 -14.48 2.32
N VAL A 223 9.55 -15.55 3.02
CA VAL A 223 8.30 -16.27 2.79
C VAL A 223 7.20 -15.56 3.56
N GLN A 224 6.64 -14.51 2.94
CA GLN A 224 5.48 -13.78 3.42
C GLN A 224 4.35 -13.91 2.39
N PRO A 225 3.09 -13.64 2.77
CA PRO A 225 2.04 -13.42 1.78
C PRO A 225 2.52 -12.40 0.75
N GLY A 226 2.24 -12.64 -0.53
CA GLY A 226 2.68 -11.83 -1.66
C GLY A 226 3.30 -12.66 -2.77
N LEU A 227 4.09 -12.00 -3.64
CA LEU A 227 4.88 -12.71 -4.63
C LEU A 227 6.16 -13.23 -3.97
N VAL A 228 6.30 -14.55 -3.97
CA VAL A 228 7.47 -15.25 -3.44
C VAL A 228 8.25 -15.86 -4.60
N THR A 229 9.53 -15.54 -4.66
CA THR A 229 10.44 -16.16 -5.62
C THR A 229 11.13 -17.34 -4.95
N LEU A 230 10.97 -18.52 -5.53
CA LEU A 230 11.60 -19.75 -5.10
C LEU A 230 12.57 -20.22 -6.19
N GLU A 231 13.64 -20.89 -5.78
CA GLU A 231 14.54 -21.61 -6.67
C GLU A 231 14.44 -23.10 -6.31
N ALA A 232 13.98 -23.91 -7.25
CA ALA A 232 13.98 -25.36 -7.11
C ALA A 232 15.15 -25.95 -7.90
N LYS A 233 16.05 -26.64 -7.21
CA LYS A 233 17.12 -27.43 -7.84
C LYS A 233 16.62 -28.86 -7.99
N ALA A 234 16.40 -29.29 -9.22
CA ALA A 234 16.02 -30.66 -9.55
C ALA A 234 17.30 -31.45 -9.88
N HIS A 235 17.59 -32.46 -9.08
CA HIS A 235 18.71 -33.38 -9.28
C HIS A 235 18.15 -34.65 -9.92
N SER A 236 18.48 -34.87 -11.21
CA SER A 236 18.12 -36.11 -11.91
C SER A 236 18.97 -37.29 -11.40
N ALA A 237 18.46 -38.51 -11.50
CA ALA A 237 19.20 -39.75 -11.22
C ALA A 237 20.54 -39.85 -12.01
N ASP A 238 20.64 -39.16 -13.16
CA ASP A 238 21.84 -39.10 -14.00
C ASP A 238 22.90 -38.09 -13.52
N GLY A 239 22.70 -37.46 -12.35
CA GLY A 239 23.61 -36.48 -11.76
C GLY A 239 23.53 -35.07 -12.36
N ALA A 240 22.63 -34.84 -13.32
CA ALA A 240 22.37 -33.51 -13.87
C ALA A 240 21.55 -32.66 -12.88
N MET A 241 22.06 -31.48 -12.55
CA MET A 241 21.37 -30.48 -11.73
C MET A 241 20.73 -29.42 -12.63
N ARG A 242 19.42 -29.20 -12.49
CA ARG A 242 18.68 -28.11 -13.14
C ARG A 242 18.13 -27.15 -12.10
N ALA A 243 18.53 -25.88 -12.18
CA ALA A 243 17.92 -24.82 -11.38
C ALA A 243 16.68 -24.25 -12.11
N ILE A 244 15.55 -24.21 -11.41
CA ILE A 244 14.26 -23.79 -11.92
C ILE A 244 13.79 -22.59 -11.08
N PRO A 245 13.84 -21.36 -11.61
CA PRO A 245 13.27 -20.21 -10.93
C PRO A 245 11.73 -20.29 -10.98
N LEU A 246 11.10 -20.21 -9.82
CA LEU A 246 9.65 -20.27 -9.63
C LEU A 246 9.16 -18.96 -9.02
N VAL A 247 8.15 -18.34 -9.63
CA VAL A 247 7.42 -17.22 -9.03
C VAL A 247 6.03 -17.70 -8.64
N VAL A 248 5.72 -17.58 -7.35
CA VAL A 248 4.49 -18.10 -6.75
C VAL A 248 3.78 -16.96 -6.02
N GLU A 249 2.49 -16.80 -6.27
CA GLU A 249 1.65 -15.88 -5.51
C GLU A 249 1.08 -16.61 -4.30
N VAL A 250 1.51 -16.20 -3.12
CA VAL A 250 1.04 -16.72 -1.84
C VAL A 250 0.00 -15.74 -1.30
N ALA A 251 -1.21 -16.21 -1.06
CA ALA A 251 -2.22 -15.42 -0.36
C ALA A 251 -2.72 -16.17 0.87
N VAL A 252 -3.22 -15.42 1.85
CA VAL A 252 -3.86 -15.96 3.03
C VAL A 252 -5.34 -15.64 2.95
N MET A 253 -6.17 -16.68 3.02
CA MET A 253 -7.60 -16.58 3.23
C MET A 253 -7.84 -16.48 4.73
N ARG A 254 -8.45 -15.38 5.14
CA ARG A 254 -8.65 -15.04 6.54
C ARG A 254 -10.05 -14.46 6.73
N ASP A 255 -10.71 -14.90 7.78
CA ASP A 255 -11.94 -14.29 8.27
C ASP A 255 -11.64 -12.92 8.85
N VAL A 256 -12.29 -11.89 8.29
CA VAL A 256 -12.16 -10.49 8.72
C VAL A 256 -13.51 -9.88 8.99
N VAL A 257 -13.51 -8.91 9.89
CA VAL A 257 -14.69 -8.13 10.26
C VAL A 257 -14.94 -7.06 9.20
N VAL A 258 -16.14 -7.07 8.63
CA VAL A 258 -16.61 -6.12 7.62
C VAL A 258 -17.87 -5.41 8.08
N ALA A 259 -18.07 -4.18 7.64
CA ALA A 259 -19.28 -3.42 7.92
C ALA A 259 -20.45 -3.94 7.06
N ARG A 260 -21.56 -4.36 7.70
CA ARG A 260 -22.81 -4.74 7.01
C ARG A 260 -23.55 -3.55 6.41
N ARG A 261 -23.45 -2.39 7.07
CA ARG A 261 -24.10 -1.13 6.69
C ARG A 261 -23.10 0.02 6.87
N PRO A 262 -23.30 1.17 6.21
CA PRO A 262 -22.38 2.29 6.37
C PRO A 262 -22.36 2.76 7.84
N ILE A 263 -21.17 2.93 8.40
CA ILE A 263 -20.94 3.40 9.77
C ILE A 263 -20.34 4.80 9.69
N ASN A 264 -21.09 5.78 10.19
CA ASN A 264 -20.64 7.15 10.23
C ASN A 264 -19.60 7.39 11.32
N ARG A 265 -18.69 8.33 11.08
CA ARG A 265 -17.76 8.84 12.09
C ARG A 265 -18.53 9.26 13.35
N GLY A 266 -17.99 8.90 14.51
CA GLY A 266 -18.57 9.17 15.82
C GLY A 266 -19.69 8.20 16.23
N ARG A 267 -20.11 7.28 15.37
CA ARG A 267 -21.14 6.29 15.72
C ARG A 267 -20.52 5.13 16.52
N MET A 268 -21.24 4.67 17.54
CA MET A 268 -20.92 3.44 18.25
C MET A 268 -21.18 2.23 17.35
N ILE A 269 -20.24 1.30 17.31
CA ILE A 269 -20.30 0.09 16.50
C ILE A 269 -21.02 -1.00 17.30
N GLU A 270 -22.12 -1.49 16.76
CA GLU A 270 -22.89 -2.58 17.33
C GLU A 270 -22.60 -3.90 16.61
N SER A 271 -22.88 -5.04 17.24
CA SER A 271 -22.73 -6.36 16.61
C SER A 271 -23.58 -6.50 15.33
N ALA A 272 -24.74 -5.84 15.27
CA ALA A 272 -25.61 -5.82 14.09
C ALA A 272 -25.00 -5.06 12.89
N ASP A 273 -24.05 -4.15 13.15
CA ASP A 273 -23.35 -3.39 12.10
C ASP A 273 -22.27 -4.19 11.40
N LEU A 274 -21.88 -5.33 11.97
CA LEU A 274 -20.70 -6.08 11.59
C LEU A 274 -21.07 -7.46 11.05
N ALA A 275 -20.22 -7.96 10.16
CA ALA A 275 -20.22 -9.32 9.69
C ALA A 275 -18.79 -9.85 9.68
N VAL A 276 -18.65 -11.17 9.71
CA VAL A 276 -17.39 -11.83 9.37
C VAL A 276 -17.47 -12.29 7.92
N GLN A 277 -16.42 -12.02 7.15
CA GLN A 277 -16.30 -12.45 5.77
C GLN A 277 -14.89 -12.96 5.51
N GLU A 278 -14.77 -14.11 4.85
CA GLU A 278 -13.48 -14.63 4.40
C GLU A 278 -12.97 -13.77 3.23
N ARG A 279 -11.73 -13.27 3.35
CA ARG A 279 -11.07 -12.49 2.30
C ARG A 279 -9.66 -13.00 2.03
N ARG A 280 -9.23 -12.80 0.79
CA ARG A 280 -7.88 -13.11 0.29
C ARG A 280 -6.97 -11.92 0.53
N PHE A 281 -5.84 -12.15 1.20
CA PHE A 281 -4.82 -11.14 1.46
C PHE A 281 -3.48 -11.59 0.91
N THR A 282 -2.83 -10.71 0.15
CA THR A 282 -1.45 -10.88 -0.31
C THR A 282 -0.47 -10.10 0.56
N GLU A 283 -0.94 -9.30 1.51
CA GLU A 283 -0.10 -8.57 2.47
C GLU A 283 -0.68 -8.70 3.87
N ALA A 284 0.19 -8.83 4.88
CA ALA A 284 -0.26 -8.95 6.27
C ALA A 284 -0.79 -7.63 6.84
N SER A 285 -0.27 -6.49 6.39
CA SER A 285 -0.72 -5.14 6.77
C SER A 285 -2.16 -4.83 6.35
N ASP A 286 -2.62 -5.49 5.30
CA ASP A 286 -3.98 -5.32 4.78
C ASP A 286 -5.01 -6.14 5.56
N ILE A 287 -4.58 -6.97 6.52
CA ILE A 287 -5.51 -7.75 7.34
C ILE A 287 -6.08 -6.84 8.43
N GLY A 288 -7.39 -6.62 8.36
CA GLY A 288 -8.13 -5.83 9.35
C GLY A 288 -8.41 -6.62 10.63
N LEU A 289 -9.40 -6.15 11.39
CA LEU A 289 -9.83 -6.85 12.60
C LEU A 289 -10.38 -8.23 12.26
N THR A 290 -9.99 -9.24 13.04
CA THR A 290 -10.41 -10.64 12.86
C THR A 290 -11.45 -11.08 13.87
N GLN A 291 -11.63 -10.32 14.96
CA GLN A 291 -12.58 -10.61 16.03
C GLN A 291 -13.60 -9.47 16.13
N MET A 292 -14.89 -9.82 16.13
CA MET A 292 -15.97 -8.83 16.25
C MET A 292 -15.92 -8.11 17.59
N ASP A 293 -15.57 -8.82 18.67
CA ASP A 293 -15.51 -8.27 20.03
C ASP A 293 -14.52 -7.11 20.17
N ALA A 294 -13.49 -7.06 19.31
CA ALA A 294 -12.54 -5.95 19.29
C ALA A 294 -13.13 -4.66 18.71
N ALA A 295 -14.23 -4.74 17.96
CA ALA A 295 -14.90 -3.61 17.32
C ALA A 295 -16.23 -3.24 18.00
N VAL A 296 -16.95 -4.21 18.58
CA VAL A 296 -18.23 -3.95 19.25
C VAL A 296 -18.03 -3.06 20.48
N GLY A 297 -18.86 -2.03 20.62
CA GLY A 297 -18.76 -1.05 21.71
C GLY A 297 -17.72 0.05 21.48
N GLN A 298 -16.89 -0.07 20.44
CA GLN A 298 -15.98 0.97 20.01
C GLN A 298 -16.73 2.03 19.19
N ARG A 299 -16.11 3.20 19.03
CA ARG A 299 -16.63 4.28 18.21
C ARG A 299 -15.85 4.36 16.90
N ALA A 300 -16.56 4.57 15.79
CA ALA A 300 -15.92 4.79 14.50
C ALA A 300 -15.19 6.14 14.49
N ARG A 301 -13.87 6.12 14.27
CA ARG A 301 -13.03 7.32 14.14
C ARG A 301 -13.27 8.01 12.81
N ASP A 302 -13.46 7.21 11.76
CA ASP A 302 -13.68 7.65 10.38
C ASP A 302 -14.96 7.03 9.81
N PHE A 303 -15.37 7.46 8.60
CA PHE A 303 -16.48 6.84 7.90
C PHE A 303 -16.08 5.47 7.34
N ILE A 304 -16.86 4.43 7.64
CA ILE A 304 -16.62 3.06 7.16
C ILE A 304 -17.79 2.68 6.22
N PRO A 305 -17.55 2.52 4.91
CA PRO A 305 -18.61 2.15 3.97
C PRO A 305 -19.07 0.70 4.18
N ALA A 306 -20.29 0.40 3.74
CA ALA A 306 -20.79 -0.98 3.74
C ALA A 306 -19.90 -1.88 2.87
N GLY A 307 -19.64 -3.08 3.34
CA GLY A 307 -18.73 -4.04 2.72
C GLY A 307 -17.25 -3.70 2.90
N ALA A 308 -16.89 -2.57 3.52
CA ALA A 308 -15.50 -2.31 3.86
C ALA A 308 -15.06 -3.12 5.07
N MET A 309 -13.78 -3.47 5.10
CA MET A 309 -13.16 -4.12 6.24
C MET A 309 -12.89 -3.11 7.35
N VAL A 310 -13.15 -3.49 8.59
CA VAL A 310 -12.93 -2.62 9.75
C VAL A 310 -11.46 -2.74 10.17
N ALA A 311 -10.71 -1.66 9.98
CA ALA A 311 -9.31 -1.56 10.43
C ALA A 311 -9.24 -1.07 11.88
N ALA A 312 -8.23 -1.51 12.62
CA ALA A 312 -7.99 -1.05 14.00
C ALA A 312 -7.78 0.47 14.09
N ALA A 313 -7.17 1.07 13.06
CA ALA A 313 -6.95 2.52 13.00
C ALA A 313 -8.24 3.33 12.79
N SER A 314 -9.31 2.70 12.29
CA SER A 314 -10.60 3.36 12.01
C SER A 314 -11.56 3.32 13.21
N ILE A 315 -11.16 2.72 14.32
CA ILE A 315 -11.95 2.64 15.54
C ILE A 315 -11.19 3.24 16.72
N GLU A 316 -11.94 3.75 17.68
CA GLU A 316 -11.42 4.30 18.93
C GLU A 316 -12.31 3.89 20.11
N ALA A 317 -11.77 3.94 21.32
CA ALA A 317 -12.57 3.69 22.52
C ALA A 317 -13.72 4.70 22.59
N ALA A 318 -14.93 4.21 22.91
CA ALA A 318 -16.07 5.09 23.11
C ALA A 318 -15.81 5.99 24.34
N PRO A 319 -16.03 7.31 24.24
CA PRO A 319 -15.88 8.19 25.38
C PRO A 319 -16.94 7.86 26.45
N VAL A 320 -16.56 8.01 27.71
CA VAL A 320 -17.44 7.80 28.87
C VAL A 320 -18.32 9.03 29.12
N VAL A 321 -17.88 10.19 28.63
CA VAL A 321 -18.60 11.47 28.69
C VAL A 321 -18.59 12.09 27.29
N GLU A 322 -19.75 12.48 26.77
CA GLU A 322 -19.85 13.20 25.50
C GLU A 322 -19.89 14.73 25.68
N ARG A 323 -19.61 15.46 24.60
CA ARG A 323 -19.75 16.91 24.60
C ARG A 323 -21.22 17.29 24.79
N GLY A 324 -21.48 18.10 25.80
CA GLY A 324 -22.81 18.59 26.15
C GLY A 324 -23.47 17.81 27.28
N ASP A 325 -22.91 16.66 27.67
CA ASP A 325 -23.43 15.86 28.76
C ASP A 325 -23.41 16.61 30.09
N ALA A 326 -24.45 16.41 30.89
CA ALA A 326 -24.49 16.87 32.26
C ALA A 326 -23.56 16.01 33.11
N VAL A 327 -22.58 16.63 33.76
CA VAL A 327 -21.58 15.97 34.58
C VAL A 327 -21.63 16.47 36.02
N THR A 328 -21.39 15.55 36.95
CA THR A 328 -21.13 15.84 38.35
C THR A 328 -19.64 16.09 38.54
N ILE A 329 -19.29 17.28 38.98
CA ILE A 329 -17.94 17.72 39.28
C ILE A 329 -17.67 17.48 40.77
N TRP A 330 -16.71 16.60 41.07
CA TRP A 330 -16.18 16.40 42.41
C TRP A 330 -14.90 17.22 42.59
N ILE A 331 -14.93 18.17 43.51
CA ILE A 331 -13.77 18.99 43.85
C ILE A 331 -13.27 18.50 45.19
N ARG A 332 -12.03 18.01 45.23
CA ARG A 332 -11.39 17.55 46.46
C ARG A 332 -10.28 18.52 46.83
N ARG A 333 -10.39 19.15 48.01
CA ARG A 333 -9.39 20.07 48.54
C ARG A 333 -9.12 19.75 50.00
N GLY A 334 -7.95 19.16 50.28
CA GLY A 334 -7.65 18.61 51.61
C GLY A 334 -8.69 17.56 52.03
N GLY A 335 -9.33 17.77 53.19
CA GLY A 335 -10.42 16.92 53.69
C GLY A 335 -11.83 17.31 53.23
N VAL A 336 -11.99 18.36 52.41
CA VAL A 336 -13.29 18.86 51.96
C VAL A 336 -13.62 18.35 50.56
N VAL A 337 -14.82 17.81 50.40
CA VAL A 337 -15.36 17.34 49.11
C VAL A 337 -16.57 18.19 48.73
N VAL A 338 -16.49 18.89 47.61
CA VAL A 338 -17.59 19.71 47.06
C VAL A 338 -18.14 19.03 45.81
N LYS A 339 -19.46 18.90 45.75
CA LYS A 339 -20.21 18.41 44.59
C LYS A 339 -20.83 19.59 43.84
N ALA A 340 -20.55 19.71 42.55
CA ALA A 340 -21.14 20.72 41.67
C ALA A 340 -21.68 20.06 40.40
N SER A 341 -22.66 20.70 39.75
CA SER A 341 -23.13 20.29 38.42
C SER A 341 -22.48 21.15 37.33
N GLY A 342 -22.31 20.57 36.15
CA GLY A 342 -21.86 21.29 34.97
C GLY A 342 -22.15 20.53 33.68
N ARG A 343 -21.71 21.07 32.56
CA ARG A 343 -21.74 20.41 31.25
C ARG A 343 -20.37 20.25 30.65
N ALA A 344 -20.10 19.05 30.14
CA ALA A 344 -18.89 18.75 29.39
C ALA A 344 -18.85 19.59 28.08
N GLN A 345 -17.70 20.20 27.78
CA GLN A 345 -17.47 20.92 26.53
C GLN A 345 -16.73 20.07 25.49
N GLN A 346 -16.15 18.94 25.93
CA GLN A 346 -15.42 17.99 25.11
C GLN A 346 -15.81 16.57 25.52
N ALA A 347 -15.68 15.62 24.58
CA ALA A 347 -15.84 14.21 24.90
C ALA A 347 -14.53 13.65 25.47
N GLY A 348 -14.62 12.67 26.36
CA GLY A 348 -13.45 12.02 26.96
C GLY A 348 -13.76 10.64 27.50
N GLY A 349 -12.78 9.74 27.41
CA GLY A 349 -12.76 8.44 28.05
C GLY A 349 -12.38 8.54 29.53
N LEU A 350 -12.34 7.41 30.21
CA LEU A 350 -11.96 7.34 31.62
C LEU A 350 -10.49 7.74 31.80
N GLY A 351 -10.22 8.71 32.69
CA GLY A 351 -8.89 9.26 32.92
C GLY A 351 -8.53 10.46 32.03
N ASP A 352 -9.32 10.77 31.01
CA ASP A 352 -9.05 11.92 30.14
C ASP A 352 -9.33 13.24 30.86
N VAL A 353 -8.53 14.27 30.57
CA VAL A 353 -8.77 15.64 31.00
C VAL A 353 -9.70 16.31 29.99
N ILE A 354 -10.89 16.72 30.44
CA ILE A 354 -11.87 17.41 29.61
C ILE A 354 -12.21 18.79 30.18
N ALA A 355 -12.50 19.74 29.30
CA ALA A 355 -13.05 21.03 29.70
C ALA A 355 -14.53 20.89 30.08
N VAL A 356 -14.90 21.39 31.27
CA VAL A 356 -16.26 21.36 31.80
C VAL A 356 -16.70 22.77 32.17
N ARG A 357 -17.93 23.11 31.84
CA ARG A 357 -18.56 24.38 32.23
C ARG A 357 -19.43 24.16 33.46
N ARG A 358 -19.18 24.88 34.56
CA ARG A 358 -20.01 24.80 35.77
C ARG A 358 -21.38 25.47 35.56
N ASP A 359 -22.44 24.86 36.08
CA ASP A 359 -23.79 25.46 36.09
C ASP A 359 -23.93 26.42 37.28
N GLY A 360 -24.56 27.59 37.07
CA GLY A 360 -24.83 28.57 38.13
C GLY A 360 -24.10 29.91 38.00
N THR A 361 -23.13 30.04 37.10
CA THR A 361 -22.44 31.32 36.84
C THR A 361 -22.78 31.86 35.45
N LYS A 362 -23.28 33.11 35.39
CA LYS A 362 -23.66 33.80 34.14
C LYS A 362 -22.46 34.21 33.26
N ARG A 363 -21.22 33.91 33.66
CA ARG A 363 -20.02 34.27 32.90
C ARG A 363 -19.61 33.14 31.95
N LYS A 364 -19.24 33.52 30.73
CA LYS A 364 -18.75 32.63 29.66
C LYS A 364 -17.37 32.01 29.94
N GLN A 365 -16.73 32.34 31.07
CA GLN A 365 -15.31 32.11 31.35
C GLN A 365 -15.03 31.02 32.41
N ASP A 366 -16.04 30.34 32.96
CA ASP A 366 -15.81 29.30 33.97
C ASP A 366 -15.67 27.91 33.32
N LEU A 367 -14.78 27.80 32.33
CA LEU A 367 -14.27 26.51 31.88
C LEU A 367 -13.27 26.01 32.91
N VAL A 368 -13.46 24.79 33.38
CA VAL A 368 -12.55 24.13 34.32
C VAL A 368 -12.12 22.81 33.73
N GLU A 369 -10.83 22.52 33.80
CA GLU A 369 -10.29 21.22 33.42
C GLU A 369 -10.56 20.21 34.54
N ALA A 370 -11.14 19.08 34.17
CA ALA A 370 -11.46 18.01 35.10
C ALA A 370 -11.14 16.65 34.47
N VAL A 371 -10.73 15.69 35.31
CA VAL A 371 -10.41 14.32 34.90
C VAL A 371 -11.68 13.48 34.95
N VAL A 372 -12.02 12.79 33.87
CA VAL A 372 -13.15 11.86 33.84
C VAL A 372 -12.87 10.66 34.75
N THR A 373 -13.75 10.40 35.70
CA THR A 373 -13.60 9.28 36.66
C THR A 373 -14.64 8.18 36.46
N GLY A 374 -15.71 8.48 35.73
CA GLY A 374 -16.77 7.52 35.39
C GLY A 374 -17.90 8.18 34.60
N PRO A 375 -18.97 7.43 34.29
CA PRO A 375 -20.12 7.96 33.55
C PRO A 375 -20.68 9.21 34.22
N GLY A 376 -20.73 10.32 33.48
CA GLY A 376 -21.23 11.60 33.98
C GLY A 376 -20.49 12.15 35.20
N THR A 377 -19.26 11.69 35.49
CA THR A 377 -18.55 12.04 36.73
C THR A 377 -17.11 12.46 36.46
N VAL A 378 -16.75 13.66 36.90
CA VAL A 378 -15.43 14.26 36.72
C VAL A 378 -14.85 14.75 38.04
N THR A 379 -13.53 14.70 38.21
CA THR A 379 -12.84 15.16 39.41
C THR A 379 -11.85 16.26 39.10
N ILE A 380 -11.80 17.29 39.94
CA ILE A 380 -10.78 18.34 39.89
C ILE A 380 -9.82 18.13 41.08
N SER A 381 -8.56 17.93 40.77
CA SER A 381 -7.45 17.87 41.73
C SER A 381 -6.77 19.24 41.76
N ASP A 382 -6.67 19.86 42.93
CA ASP A 382 -6.17 21.23 43.15
C ASP A 382 -4.66 21.43 42.83
N SER A 383 -3.98 20.45 42.21
CA SER A 383 -2.58 20.59 41.78
C SER A 383 -2.41 21.42 40.50
N ALA A 384 -3.47 21.61 39.70
CA ALA A 384 -3.40 22.32 38.41
C ALA A 384 -3.72 23.83 38.47
N GLN A 385 -4.23 24.36 39.59
CA GLN A 385 -4.64 25.77 39.71
C GLN A 385 -3.60 26.71 40.36
N LEU A 386 -2.35 26.25 40.55
CA LEU A 386 -1.29 27.08 41.16
C LEU A 386 -0.60 28.10 40.22
N ALA A 387 -1.02 28.25 38.95
CA ALA A 387 -0.28 29.08 37.98
C ALA A 387 -1.02 30.32 37.43
N SER A 388 -2.18 30.72 37.96
CA SER A 388 -2.89 31.92 37.45
C SER A 388 -3.63 32.72 38.53
N ARG A 389 -2.89 33.17 39.53
CA ARG A 389 -3.32 34.28 40.40
C ARG A 389 -2.35 35.43 40.35
#